data_AF-A0A3R8PFT6-F1
#
_entry.id   AF-A0A3R8PFT6-F1
#
_cell.length_a   1.000
_cell.length_b   1.000
_cell.length_c   1.000
_cell.angle_alpha   90.00
_cell.angle_beta   90.00
_cell.angle_gamma   90.00
#
_symmetry.space_group_name_H-M   'P 1'
#
loop_
_entity.id
_entity.type
_entity.pdbx_description
1 polymer ?
#
loop_
_entity_poly.entity_id
_entity_poly.type
_entity_poly.pdbx_seq_one_letter_code
_entity_poly.pdbx_strand_id
1 'polypeptide(L)'
;MDPTTSPTYNLLDEPWIQVVTEDGATAEVSLTDVLKNAGRYRALASDLATMNFAVLRVLLAVLYRAWDDARWRNVDDALDHWDEKWTAASLWDDDVERYLDTVRGRFDLRHPETPFMQVADLHTAKGYHKPVSLMIPDVGGMFSLRTDVTRISAAEAARCLIHCSAYDYAGTKTGAVGDTRVNNGPGYTKGVAVCGRYGGTVIHGDSLRETLLLN
;
A
#
# COMPACT_ATOMS: atom_id res chain seq x y z
N MET A 1 6.90 13.34 29.56
CA MET A 1 6.71 12.90 28.16
C MET A 1 5.52 13.67 27.62
N ASP A 2 5.69 14.35 26.49
CA ASP A 2 4.65 15.14 25.85
C ASP A 2 3.55 14.19 25.33
N PRO A 3 2.27 14.35 25.71
CA PRO A 3 1.19 13.47 25.27
C PRO A 3 0.81 13.60 23.79
N THR A 4 1.56 14.37 22.99
CA THR A 4 1.23 14.72 21.61
C THR A 4 2.02 13.95 20.54
N THR A 5 3.07 13.21 20.88
CA THR A 5 3.82 12.40 19.91
C THR A 5 3.38 10.94 19.98
N SER A 6 2.39 10.58 19.14
CA SER A 6 2.16 9.17 18.84
C SER A 6 3.44 8.57 18.24
N PRO A 7 3.87 7.36 18.66
CA PRO A 7 5.08 6.75 18.13
C PRO A 7 4.96 6.57 16.62
N THR A 8 6.00 6.96 15.88
CA THR A 8 6.14 6.83 14.42
C THR A 8 5.92 5.38 13.98
N TYR A 9 5.43 5.18 12.76
CA TYR A 9 5.31 3.85 12.16
C TYR A 9 5.70 3.93 10.69
N ASN A 10 7.01 3.82 10.41
CA ASN A 10 7.54 3.94 9.06
C ASN A 10 7.47 2.61 8.32
N LEU A 11 6.68 2.58 7.23
CA LEU A 11 6.42 1.39 6.43
C LEU A 11 7.66 0.83 5.72
N LEU A 12 8.75 1.60 5.67
CA LEU A 12 10.04 1.12 5.15
C LEU A 12 10.70 0.13 6.09
N ASP A 13 10.59 0.35 7.41
CA ASP A 13 11.33 -0.43 8.42
C ASP A 13 10.41 -1.33 9.27
N GLU A 14 9.17 -0.90 9.51
CA GLU A 14 8.21 -1.64 10.32
C GLU A 14 7.54 -2.75 9.49
N PRO A 15 7.31 -3.94 10.06
CA PRO A 15 6.65 -5.02 9.35
C PRO A 15 5.16 -4.71 9.11
N TRP A 16 4.70 -4.84 7.87
CA TRP A 16 3.29 -4.66 7.52
C TRP A 16 2.85 -5.39 6.25
N ILE A 17 3.78 -5.94 5.48
CA ILE A 17 3.49 -6.70 4.26
C ILE A 17 3.43 -8.18 4.63
N GLN A 18 2.28 -8.82 4.39
CA GLN A 18 2.12 -10.25 4.61
C GLN A 18 2.66 -11.02 3.41
N VAL A 19 3.55 -11.98 3.66
CA VAL A 19 4.20 -12.83 2.65
C VAL A 19 4.14 -14.30 3.04
N VAL A 20 4.13 -15.18 2.03
CA VAL A 20 4.34 -16.62 2.21
C VAL A 20 5.82 -16.91 2.06
N THR A 21 6.45 -17.45 3.10
CA THR A 21 7.86 -17.86 3.09
C THR A 21 8.07 -19.16 2.31
N GLU A 22 9.32 -19.50 1.99
CA GLU A 22 9.69 -20.74 1.29
C GLU A 22 9.18 -22.01 1.99
N ASP A 23 9.13 -22.02 3.32
CA ASP A 23 8.60 -23.13 4.14
C ASP A 23 7.06 -23.14 4.23
N GLY A 24 6.38 -22.21 3.56
CA GLY A 24 4.93 -22.13 3.50
C GLY A 24 4.27 -21.43 4.69
N ALA A 25 5.05 -20.91 5.64
CA ALA A 25 4.52 -20.08 6.70
C ALA A 25 4.14 -18.66 6.20
N THR A 26 3.32 -17.96 6.98
CA THR A 26 3.03 -16.55 6.75
C THR A 26 3.90 -15.71 7.68
N ALA A 27 4.50 -14.64 7.14
CA ALA A 27 5.26 -13.65 7.91
C ALA A 27 4.80 -12.24 7.57
N GLU A 28 5.01 -11.30 8.50
CA GLU A 28 4.89 -9.85 8.24
C GLU A 28 6.30 -9.25 8.13
N VAL A 29 6.56 -8.55 7.02
CA VAL A 29 7.86 -7.96 6.71
C VAL A 29 7.72 -6.49 6.31
N SER A 30 8.80 -5.73 6.41
CA SER A 30 8.84 -4.33 6.02
C SER A 30 8.92 -4.18 4.49
N LEU A 31 8.74 -2.95 3.98
CA LEU A 31 8.94 -2.69 2.55
C LEU A 31 10.41 -2.92 2.15
N THR A 32 11.36 -2.51 3.00
CA THR A 32 12.78 -2.78 2.74
C THR A 32 13.08 -4.28 2.72
N ASP A 33 12.53 -5.04 3.68
CA ASP A 33 12.77 -6.48 3.76
C ASP A 33 12.14 -7.24 2.59
N VAL A 34 10.95 -6.82 2.14
CA VAL A 34 10.30 -7.49 1.01
C VAL A 34 11.11 -7.31 -0.28
N LEU A 35 11.66 -6.12 -0.53
CA LEU A 35 12.47 -5.87 -1.72
C LEU A 35 13.85 -6.55 -1.64
N LYS A 36 14.47 -6.57 -0.46
CA LYS A 36 15.74 -7.27 -0.22
C LYS A 36 15.62 -8.78 -0.42
N ASN A 37 14.53 -9.38 0.06
CA ASN A 37 14.36 -10.83 0.15
C ASN A 37 13.26 -11.39 -0.75
N ALA A 38 12.81 -10.65 -1.77
CA ALA A 38 11.67 -11.04 -2.61
C ALA A 38 11.80 -12.45 -3.23
N GLY A 39 13.02 -12.91 -3.50
CA GLY A 39 13.29 -14.26 -4.01
C GLY A 39 13.00 -15.38 -3.01
N ARG A 40 12.93 -15.07 -1.71
CA ARG A 40 12.68 -16.00 -0.59
C ARG A 40 11.22 -16.05 -0.16
N TYR A 41 10.35 -15.32 -0.86
CA TYR A 41 8.92 -15.31 -0.63
C TYR A 41 8.22 -15.86 -1.86
N ARG A 42 7.22 -16.71 -1.67
CA ARG A 42 6.45 -17.30 -2.75
C ARG A 42 5.41 -16.32 -3.30
N ALA A 43 4.73 -15.60 -2.41
CA ALA A 43 3.65 -14.67 -2.77
C ALA A 43 3.33 -13.70 -1.62
N LEU A 44 2.49 -12.70 -1.90
CA LEU A 44 1.78 -11.94 -0.86
C LEU A 44 0.70 -12.82 -0.22
N ALA A 45 0.46 -12.63 1.08
CA ALA A 45 -0.28 -13.57 1.93
C ALA A 45 -1.49 -12.97 2.66
N SER A 46 -2.01 -11.82 2.22
CA SER A 46 -3.29 -11.33 2.79
C SER A 46 -4.43 -12.27 2.40
N ASP A 47 -5.36 -12.48 3.34
CA ASP A 47 -6.58 -13.27 3.15
C ASP A 47 -7.47 -12.74 2.01
N LEU A 48 -7.40 -11.44 1.75
CA LEU A 48 -8.11 -10.79 0.64
C LEU A 48 -7.20 -10.60 -0.58
N ALA A 49 -7.56 -11.23 -1.70
CA ALA A 49 -6.82 -11.13 -2.96
C ALA A 49 -6.74 -9.68 -3.49
N THR A 50 -7.78 -8.86 -3.27
CA THR A 50 -7.78 -7.43 -3.65
C THR A 50 -6.78 -6.61 -2.84
N MET A 51 -6.50 -7.01 -1.60
CA MET A 51 -5.48 -6.37 -0.77
C MET A 51 -4.08 -6.77 -1.24
N ASN A 52 -3.86 -8.03 -1.59
CA ASN A 52 -2.62 -8.46 -2.26
C ASN A 52 -2.37 -7.66 -3.54
N PHE A 53 -3.38 -7.50 -4.40
CA PHE A 53 -3.26 -6.71 -5.62
C PHE A 53 -2.92 -5.23 -5.35
N ALA A 54 -3.56 -4.61 -4.35
CA ALA A 54 -3.29 -3.22 -4.00
C ALA A 54 -1.86 -3.02 -3.47
N VAL A 55 -1.39 -3.94 -2.60
CA VAL A 55 -0.02 -3.90 -2.07
C VAL A 55 1.01 -4.16 -3.18
N LEU A 56 0.78 -5.14 -4.07
CA LEU A 56 1.62 -5.40 -5.23
C LEU A 56 1.83 -4.12 -6.06
N ARG A 57 0.76 -3.38 -6.33
CA ARG A 57 0.83 -2.13 -7.10
C ARG A 57 1.63 -1.02 -6.40
N VAL A 58 1.63 -0.98 -5.07
CA VAL A 58 2.48 -0.05 -4.30
C VAL A 58 3.96 -0.44 -4.46
N LEU A 59 4.28 -1.74 -4.37
CA LEU A 59 5.64 -2.23 -4.58
C LEU A 59 6.13 -1.95 -6.01
N LEU A 60 5.31 -2.21 -7.03
CA LEU A 60 5.60 -1.87 -8.42
C LEU A 60 5.81 -0.37 -8.61
N ALA A 61 4.96 0.47 -8.00
CA ALA A 61 5.13 1.92 -8.09
C ALA A 61 6.46 2.38 -7.49
N VAL A 62 6.93 1.77 -6.39
CA VAL A 62 8.26 2.06 -5.82
C VAL A 62 9.36 1.67 -6.81
N LEU A 63 9.33 0.46 -7.35
CA LEU A 63 10.34 -0.02 -8.30
C LEU A 63 10.38 0.82 -9.58
N TYR A 64 9.21 1.12 -10.17
CA TYR A 64 9.15 1.98 -11.36
C TYR A 64 9.70 3.37 -11.10
N ARG A 65 9.50 3.94 -9.91
CA ARG A 65 10.04 5.28 -9.59
C ARG A 65 11.53 5.24 -9.27
N ALA A 66 12.01 4.17 -8.66
CA ALA A 66 13.43 3.97 -8.38
C ALA A 66 14.26 3.75 -9.65
N TRP A 67 13.73 2.96 -10.59
CA TRP A 67 14.41 2.61 -11.83
C TRP A 67 14.08 3.55 -13.00
N ASP A 68 13.31 4.62 -12.82
CA ASP A 68 12.98 5.58 -13.89
C ASP A 68 14.21 6.38 -14.32
N ASP A 69 14.63 6.22 -15.58
CA ASP A 69 15.71 7.00 -16.20
C ASP A 69 15.32 7.39 -17.63
N ALA A 70 15.80 8.55 -18.07
CA ALA A 70 15.59 9.03 -19.43
C ALA A 70 16.18 8.10 -20.51
N ARG A 71 17.23 7.34 -20.18
CA ARG A 71 17.90 6.38 -21.06
C ARG A 71 16.98 5.26 -21.54
N TRP A 72 16.04 4.82 -20.72
CA TRP A 72 15.11 3.72 -21.04
C TRP A 72 14.07 4.07 -22.11
N ARG A 73 14.12 5.29 -22.65
CA ARG A 73 13.36 5.67 -23.86
C ARG A 73 13.99 5.06 -25.12
N ASN A 74 15.25 4.64 -25.06
CA ASN A 74 15.84 3.74 -26.03
C ASN A 74 15.51 2.30 -25.65
N VAL A 75 15.04 1.50 -26.62
CA VAL A 75 14.57 0.14 -26.36
C VAL A 75 15.71 -0.83 -26.02
N ASP A 76 16.88 -0.67 -26.63
CA ASP A 76 18.03 -1.55 -26.38
C ASP A 76 18.57 -1.30 -24.96
N ASP A 77 18.74 -0.02 -24.57
CA ASP A 77 19.13 0.36 -23.21
C ASP A 77 18.11 -0.14 -22.17
N ALA A 78 16.81 -0.09 -22.50
CA ALA A 78 15.75 -0.57 -21.61
C ALA A 78 15.77 -2.11 -21.46
N LEU A 79 16.05 -2.85 -22.53
CA LEU A 79 16.16 -4.31 -22.49
C LEU A 79 17.39 -4.74 -21.70
N ASP A 80 18.53 -4.08 -21.89
CA ASP A 80 19.76 -4.36 -21.13
C ASP A 80 19.55 -4.07 -19.64
N HIS A 81 18.93 -2.93 -19.31
CA HIS A 81 18.57 -2.61 -17.93
C HIS A 81 17.61 -3.66 -17.36
N TRP A 82 16.65 -4.11 -18.16
CA TRP A 82 15.68 -5.09 -17.70
C TRP A 82 16.33 -6.47 -17.46
N ASP A 83 17.25 -6.90 -18.32
CA ASP A 83 18.03 -8.13 -18.13
C ASP A 83 18.92 -8.06 -16.88
N GLU A 84 19.53 -6.90 -16.59
CA GLU A 84 20.29 -6.66 -15.36
C GLU A 84 19.42 -6.89 -14.11
N LYS A 85 18.23 -6.28 -14.06
CA LYS A 85 17.31 -6.47 -12.92
C LYS A 85 16.75 -7.89 -12.86
N TRP A 86 16.50 -8.52 -14.01
CA TRP A 86 16.04 -9.92 -14.11
C TRP A 86 17.10 -10.94 -13.65
N THR A 87 18.38 -10.64 -13.78
CA THR A 87 19.47 -11.54 -13.35
C THR A 87 19.96 -11.24 -11.92
N ALA A 88 19.71 -10.04 -11.39
CA ALA A 88 20.08 -9.65 -10.03
C ALA A 88 19.40 -10.49 -8.94
N ALA A 89 20.14 -10.93 -7.92
CA ALA A 89 19.59 -11.78 -6.85
C ALA A 89 18.54 -11.08 -5.96
N SER A 90 18.48 -9.74 -5.98
CA SER A 90 17.61 -8.93 -5.13
C SER A 90 16.99 -7.78 -5.93
N LEU A 91 15.85 -7.26 -5.47
CA LEU A 91 15.27 -6.02 -5.98
C LEU A 91 15.81 -4.78 -5.24
N TRP A 92 16.64 -4.97 -4.21
CA TRP A 92 17.27 -3.90 -3.46
C TRP A 92 18.65 -3.57 -4.05
N ASP A 93 18.69 -2.56 -4.91
CA ASP A 93 19.91 -2.00 -5.48
C ASP A 93 20.12 -0.54 -5.02
N ASP A 94 21.24 0.05 -5.45
CA ASP A 94 21.63 1.42 -5.09
C ASP A 94 20.62 2.47 -5.55
N ASP A 95 19.83 2.20 -6.60
CA ASP A 95 18.82 3.14 -7.11
C ASP A 95 17.56 3.09 -6.25
N VAL A 96 17.12 1.89 -5.84
CA VAL A 96 16.01 1.68 -4.90
C VAL A 96 16.33 2.27 -3.54
N GLU A 97 17.53 2.02 -3.00
CA GLU A 97 17.97 2.58 -1.72
C GLU A 97 17.97 4.11 -1.76
N ARG A 98 18.61 4.70 -2.78
CA ARG A 98 18.66 6.15 -2.97
C ARG A 98 17.27 6.75 -3.12
N TYR A 99 16.38 6.13 -3.90
CA TYR A 99 15.02 6.61 -4.06
C TYR A 99 14.27 6.62 -2.73
N LEU A 100 14.28 5.50 -2.00
CA LEU A 100 13.55 5.37 -0.74
C LEU A 100 14.07 6.31 0.34
N ASP A 101 15.36 6.61 0.37
CA ASP A 101 15.93 7.64 1.25
C ASP A 101 15.35 9.03 0.96
N THR A 102 15.17 9.41 -0.32
CA THR A 102 14.57 10.71 -0.67
C THR A 102 13.11 10.85 -0.24
N VAL A 103 12.37 9.73 -0.17
CA VAL A 103 10.94 9.72 0.16
C VAL A 103 10.64 9.17 1.55
N ARG A 104 11.64 8.84 2.36
CA ARG A 104 11.49 8.21 3.69
C ARG A 104 10.50 8.93 4.61
N GLY A 105 10.53 10.26 4.63
CA GLY A 105 9.62 11.09 5.42
C GLY A 105 8.14 11.00 5.00
N ARG A 106 7.85 10.37 3.84
CA ARG A 106 6.50 10.18 3.29
C ARG A 106 5.93 8.79 3.55
N PHE A 107 6.72 7.88 4.13
CA PHE A 107 6.33 6.50 4.42
C PHE A 107 5.97 6.25 5.89
N ASP A 108 5.99 7.28 6.73
CA ASP A 108 5.47 7.16 8.10
C ASP A 108 3.94 7.32 8.13
N LEU A 109 3.26 6.27 8.57
CA LEU A 109 1.80 6.18 8.67
C LEU A 109 1.21 7.22 9.64
N ARG A 110 2.00 7.64 10.63
CA ARG A 110 1.59 8.54 11.72
C ARG A 110 2.32 9.87 11.69
N HIS A 111 2.98 10.20 10.57
CA HIS A 111 3.69 11.47 10.44
C HIS A 111 2.72 12.64 10.69
N PRO A 112 3.07 13.64 11.51
CA PRO A 112 2.15 14.71 11.89
C PRO A 112 1.71 15.59 10.71
N GLU A 113 2.58 15.80 9.71
CA GLU A 113 2.30 16.67 8.55
C GLU A 113 2.12 15.92 7.22
N THR A 114 2.95 14.90 6.94
CA THR A 114 2.92 14.13 5.69
C THR A 114 2.68 12.64 5.91
N PRO A 115 1.57 12.24 6.58
CA PRO A 115 1.30 10.83 6.84
C PRO A 115 1.10 10.07 5.53
N PHE A 116 1.63 8.84 5.49
CA PHE A 116 1.56 8.01 4.29
C PHE A 116 0.12 7.86 3.81
N MET A 117 -0.11 8.22 2.54
CA MET A 117 -1.40 8.15 1.83
C MET A 117 -2.60 8.79 2.56
N GLN A 118 -2.36 9.76 3.44
CA GLN A 118 -3.38 10.43 4.23
C GLN A 118 -3.28 11.96 4.12
N VAL A 119 -4.35 12.65 4.52
CA VAL A 119 -4.38 14.10 4.71
C VAL A 119 -4.32 14.35 6.22
N ALA A 120 -3.24 14.97 6.69
CA ALA A 120 -2.92 15.09 8.12
C ALA A 120 -3.99 15.81 8.94
N ASP A 121 -4.56 16.87 8.38
CA ASP A 121 -5.55 17.73 9.02
C ASP A 121 -6.98 17.37 8.63
N LEU A 122 -7.23 16.16 8.10
CA LEU A 122 -8.56 15.74 7.66
C LEU A 122 -9.53 15.66 8.84
N HIS A 123 -10.56 16.50 8.82
CA HIS A 123 -11.60 16.49 9.85
C HIS A 123 -12.98 16.82 9.29
N THR A 124 -13.99 16.41 10.05
CA THR A 124 -15.40 16.76 9.80
C THR A 124 -15.74 18.03 10.56
N ALA A 125 -16.76 18.78 10.10
CA ALA A 125 -17.20 19.99 10.80
C ALA A 125 -17.62 19.75 12.27
N LYS A 126 -18.02 18.50 12.61
CA LYS A 126 -18.41 18.09 13.96
C LYS A 126 -17.28 17.38 14.74
N GLY A 127 -16.10 17.20 14.14
CA GLY A 127 -14.95 16.54 14.77
C GLY A 127 -15.16 15.04 15.10
N TYR A 128 -16.21 14.39 14.58
CA TYR A 128 -16.43 12.97 14.83
C TYR A 128 -15.67 12.10 13.82
N HIS A 129 -15.27 10.91 14.27
CA HIS A 129 -14.67 9.86 13.45
C HIS A 129 -15.64 8.70 13.28
N LYS A 130 -15.61 8.06 12.11
CA LYS A 130 -16.35 6.81 11.91
C LYS A 130 -15.56 5.62 12.47
N PRO A 131 -16.22 4.48 12.77
CA PRO A 131 -15.55 3.27 13.21
C PRO A 131 -14.54 2.76 12.18
N VAL A 132 -13.44 2.16 12.67
CA VAL A 132 -12.38 1.60 11.83
C VAL A 132 -12.85 0.41 10.99
N SER A 133 -13.91 -0.26 11.40
CA SER A 133 -14.53 -1.37 10.66
C SER A 133 -14.92 -1.00 9.23
N LEU A 134 -15.17 0.28 8.93
CA LEU A 134 -15.49 0.74 7.57
C LEU A 134 -14.30 0.64 6.59
N MET A 135 -13.07 0.55 7.10
CA MET A 135 -11.87 0.34 6.27
C MET A 135 -11.62 -1.14 5.96
N ILE A 136 -12.35 -2.05 6.62
CA ILE A 136 -12.13 -3.48 6.53
C ILE A 136 -13.17 -4.07 5.58
N PRO A 137 -12.77 -4.66 4.44
CA PRO A 137 -13.71 -5.06 3.39
C PRO A 137 -14.71 -6.14 3.77
N ASP A 138 -14.40 -6.99 4.76
CA ASP A 138 -15.16 -8.18 5.16
C ASP A 138 -15.91 -8.04 6.49
N VAL A 139 -16.16 -6.79 6.94
CA VAL A 139 -16.87 -6.50 8.19
C VAL A 139 -18.26 -5.89 7.94
N GLY A 140 -19.28 -6.42 8.62
CA GLY A 140 -20.62 -5.80 8.71
C GLY A 140 -21.60 -6.17 7.60
N GLY A 141 -21.29 -7.16 6.77
CA GLY A 141 -22.17 -7.73 5.75
C GLY A 141 -22.70 -9.13 6.08
N MET A 142 -23.50 -9.71 5.18
CA MET A 142 -23.83 -11.14 5.24
C MET A 142 -22.55 -11.97 5.10
N PHE A 143 -22.41 -13.02 5.91
CA PHE A 143 -21.21 -13.88 5.97
C PHE A 143 -19.92 -13.16 6.42
N SER A 144 -20.03 -12.13 7.27
CA SER A 144 -18.87 -11.48 7.88
C SER A 144 -18.03 -12.49 8.66
N LEU A 145 -16.72 -12.54 8.39
CA LEU A 145 -15.77 -13.38 9.12
C LEU A 145 -15.33 -12.73 10.45
N ARG A 146 -15.58 -11.43 10.62
CA ARG A 146 -15.23 -10.64 11.80
C ARG A 146 -16.39 -9.73 12.22
N THR A 147 -16.68 -9.69 13.51
CA THR A 147 -17.65 -8.76 14.13
C THR A 147 -16.94 -7.90 15.20
N ASP A 148 -17.53 -6.75 15.53
CA ASP A 148 -17.10 -5.88 16.65
C ASP A 148 -15.65 -5.40 16.60
N VAL A 149 -15.13 -5.16 15.39
CA VAL A 149 -13.77 -4.61 15.23
C VAL A 149 -13.73 -3.14 15.66
N THR A 150 -13.15 -2.90 16.83
CA THR A 150 -12.99 -1.57 17.44
C THR A 150 -11.55 -1.04 17.34
N ARG A 151 -10.58 -1.90 17.04
CA ARG A 151 -9.17 -1.56 16.88
C ARG A 151 -8.50 -2.49 15.87
N ILE A 152 -7.48 -1.97 15.19
CA ILE A 152 -6.59 -2.73 14.29
C ILE A 152 -5.14 -2.32 14.57
N SER A 153 -4.19 -3.17 14.19
CA SER A 153 -2.76 -2.82 14.30
C SER A 153 -2.39 -1.73 13.26
N ALA A 154 -1.24 -1.08 13.43
CA ALA A 154 -0.73 -0.14 12.44
C ALA A 154 -0.43 -0.83 11.09
N ALA A 155 0.09 -2.07 11.13
CA ALA A 155 0.27 -2.92 9.95
C ALA A 155 -1.05 -3.16 9.19
N GLU A 156 -2.10 -3.58 9.91
CA GLU A 156 -3.41 -3.81 9.32
C GLU A 156 -4.03 -2.52 8.78
N ALA A 157 -3.89 -1.41 9.52
CA ALA A 157 -4.34 -0.09 9.07
C ALA A 157 -3.66 0.36 7.78
N ALA A 158 -2.35 0.16 7.63
CA ALA A 158 -1.62 0.48 6.40
C ALA A 158 -2.16 -0.32 5.21
N ARG A 159 -2.38 -1.63 5.38
CA ARG A 159 -2.96 -2.49 4.32
C ARG A 159 -4.39 -2.06 3.96
N CYS A 160 -5.23 -1.80 4.96
CA CYS A 160 -6.60 -1.30 4.75
C CYS A 160 -6.61 0.07 4.04
N LEU A 161 -5.73 1.00 4.41
CA LEU A 161 -5.62 2.31 3.78
C LEU A 161 -5.27 2.20 2.28
N ILE A 162 -4.27 1.38 1.96
CA ILE A 162 -3.87 1.08 0.58
C ILE A 162 -5.04 0.44 -0.18
N HIS A 163 -5.73 -0.51 0.44
CA HIS A 163 -6.89 -1.17 -0.14
C HIS A 163 -8.05 -0.21 -0.42
N CYS A 164 -8.46 0.62 0.56
CA CYS A 164 -9.50 1.61 0.38
C CYS A 164 -9.17 2.58 -0.78
N SER A 165 -7.91 3.01 -0.88
CA SER A 165 -7.46 3.89 -1.96
C SER A 165 -7.59 3.25 -3.35
N ALA A 166 -7.53 1.91 -3.42
CA ALA A 166 -7.60 1.14 -4.66
C ALA A 166 -9.01 0.65 -5.02
N TYR A 167 -9.80 0.21 -4.04
CA TYR A 167 -11.02 -0.59 -4.22
C TYR A 167 -12.28 -0.06 -3.53
N ASP A 168 -12.25 1.11 -2.88
CA ASP A 168 -13.43 1.63 -2.20
C ASP A 168 -14.61 1.89 -3.16
N TYR A 169 -15.82 1.61 -2.64
CA TYR A 169 -17.06 1.71 -3.37
C TYR A 169 -17.54 3.17 -3.51
N ALA A 170 -18.28 3.43 -4.59
CA ALA A 170 -18.94 4.71 -4.79
C ALA A 170 -20.11 4.87 -3.83
N GLY A 171 -20.25 6.03 -3.21
CA GLY A 171 -21.41 6.33 -2.39
C GLY A 171 -21.29 7.64 -1.63
N THR A 172 -22.24 7.82 -0.71
CA THR A 172 -22.24 8.93 0.23
C THR A 172 -21.15 8.70 1.28
N LYS A 173 -20.16 9.59 1.33
CA LYS A 173 -19.08 9.60 2.32
C LYS A 173 -19.23 10.80 3.23
N THR A 174 -18.47 10.83 4.32
CA THR A 174 -18.46 12.00 5.20
C THR A 174 -17.77 13.17 4.50
N GLY A 175 -18.38 14.35 4.55
CA GLY A 175 -17.78 15.55 3.99
C GLY A 175 -16.61 16.07 4.84
N ALA A 176 -15.51 16.40 4.17
CA ALA A 176 -14.32 16.96 4.77
C ALA A 176 -14.40 18.50 4.82
N VAL A 177 -13.92 19.11 5.90
CA VAL A 177 -13.70 20.56 5.95
C VAL A 177 -12.65 20.94 4.92
N GLY A 178 -12.85 22.06 4.21
CA GLY A 178 -11.98 22.52 3.13
C GLY A 178 -12.28 21.91 1.76
N ASP A 179 -13.12 20.88 1.66
CA ASP A 179 -13.58 20.36 0.37
C ASP A 179 -14.65 21.28 -0.22
N THR A 180 -14.30 22.00 -1.29
CA THR A 180 -15.20 22.95 -1.99
C THR A 180 -16.43 22.31 -2.63
N ARG A 181 -16.50 20.97 -2.67
CA ARG A 181 -17.64 20.20 -3.18
C ARG A 181 -18.68 19.90 -2.11
N VAL A 182 -18.38 20.19 -0.84
CA VAL A 182 -19.22 19.85 0.32
C VAL A 182 -19.78 21.12 0.95
N ASN A 183 -21.10 21.20 1.10
CA ASN A 183 -21.77 22.28 1.84
C ASN A 183 -22.33 21.75 3.16
N ASN A 184 -21.50 21.71 4.22
CA ASN A 184 -21.88 21.29 5.58
C ASN A 184 -22.71 19.99 5.62
N GLY A 185 -22.24 18.94 4.94
CA GLY A 185 -23.01 17.72 4.74
C GLY A 185 -22.17 16.55 4.22
N PRO A 186 -22.79 15.54 3.61
CA PRO A 186 -22.06 14.43 3.01
C PRO A 186 -21.23 14.87 1.80
N GLY A 187 -20.12 14.18 1.59
CA GLY A 187 -19.36 14.23 0.34
C GLY A 187 -19.80 13.11 -0.60
N TYR A 188 -19.90 13.40 -1.88
CA TYR A 188 -20.26 12.42 -2.91
C TYR A 188 -19.03 12.01 -3.70
N THR A 189 -18.71 10.72 -3.70
CA THR A 189 -17.61 10.18 -4.51
C THR A 189 -17.90 10.28 -6.00
N LYS A 190 -16.89 10.56 -6.83
CA LYS A 190 -17.01 10.54 -8.30
C LYS A 190 -16.84 9.13 -8.89
N GLY A 191 -17.56 8.18 -8.32
CA GLY A 191 -17.53 6.76 -8.69
C GLY A 191 -16.53 5.93 -7.89
N VAL A 192 -16.38 4.67 -8.29
CA VAL A 192 -15.57 3.65 -7.61
C VAL A 192 -14.08 3.98 -7.75
N ALA A 193 -13.29 3.62 -6.75
CA ALA A 193 -11.84 3.67 -6.81
C ALA A 193 -11.29 2.89 -8.02
N VAL A 194 -10.09 3.27 -8.46
CA VAL A 194 -9.57 2.92 -9.80
C VAL A 194 -9.53 1.41 -10.06
N CYS A 195 -9.07 0.60 -9.10
CA CYS A 195 -8.95 -0.85 -9.27
C CYS A 195 -10.31 -1.55 -9.22
N GLY A 196 -11.34 -0.93 -8.62
CA GLY A 196 -12.70 -1.45 -8.64
C GLY A 196 -13.42 -1.30 -10.00
N ARG A 197 -12.79 -0.65 -11.00
CA ARG A 197 -13.37 -0.46 -12.34
C ARG A 197 -12.91 -1.47 -13.38
N TYR A 198 -11.85 -2.22 -13.13
CA TYR A 198 -11.29 -3.17 -14.08
C TYR A 198 -10.95 -4.52 -13.43
N GLY A 199 -11.01 -5.58 -14.23
CA GLY A 199 -10.51 -6.90 -13.83
C GLY A 199 -8.99 -6.89 -13.85
N GLY A 200 -8.36 -6.54 -12.72
CA GLY A 200 -6.91 -6.58 -12.57
C GLY A 200 -6.34 -7.96 -12.87
N THR A 201 -5.27 -8.03 -13.66
CA THR A 201 -4.55 -9.27 -13.98
C THR A 201 -3.13 -9.14 -13.43
N VAL A 202 -2.62 -10.23 -12.87
CA VAL A 202 -1.25 -10.34 -12.35
C VAL A 202 -0.59 -11.55 -12.97
N ILE A 203 0.63 -11.40 -13.44
CA ILE A 203 1.48 -12.52 -13.85
C ILE A 203 2.26 -13.02 -12.63
N HIS A 204 2.16 -14.31 -12.32
CA HIS A 204 2.86 -14.92 -11.19
C HIS A 204 4.06 -15.73 -11.68
N GLY A 205 5.22 -15.52 -11.06
CA GLY A 205 6.41 -16.35 -11.23
C GLY A 205 6.59 -17.34 -10.07
N ASP A 206 7.77 -17.96 -9.98
CA ASP A 206 8.09 -18.95 -8.95
C ASP A 206 8.37 -18.31 -7.58
N SER A 207 8.64 -17.00 -7.57
CA SER A 207 8.84 -16.18 -6.37
C SER A 207 8.12 -14.84 -6.46
N LEU A 208 8.02 -14.14 -5.34
CA LEU A 208 7.52 -12.76 -5.29
C LEU A 208 8.44 -11.82 -6.08
N ARG A 209 9.75 -12.11 -6.13
CA ARG A 209 10.69 -11.39 -7.01
C ARG A 209 10.26 -11.50 -8.46
N GLU A 210 10.12 -12.71 -8.99
CA GLU A 210 9.70 -12.90 -10.38
C GLU A 210 8.31 -12.32 -10.64
N THR A 211 7.40 -12.45 -9.69
CA THR A 211 6.06 -11.83 -9.78
C THR A 211 6.18 -10.30 -9.92
N LEU A 212 6.99 -9.61 -9.12
CA LEU A 212 7.19 -8.16 -9.25
C LEU A 212 7.84 -7.78 -10.58
N LEU A 213 8.75 -8.61 -11.06
CA LEU A 213 9.50 -8.40 -12.29
C LEU A 213 8.69 -8.64 -13.57
N LEU A 214 7.71 -9.54 -13.52
CA LEU A 214 6.84 -9.87 -14.65
C LEU A 214 5.70 -8.85 -14.87
N ASN A 215 5.48 -7.92 -13.93
CA ASN A 215 4.36 -6.97 -13.99
C ASN A 215 4.82 -5.53 -14.17
#